data_AF-A0A816L7D2-F1
#
_entry.id   AF-A0A816L7D2-F1
#
_cell.length_a   1.000
_cell.length_b   1.000
_cell.length_c   1.000
_cell.angle_alpha   90.00
_cell.angle_beta   90.00
_cell.angle_gamma   90.00
#
_symmetry.space_group_name_H-M   'P 1'
#
loop_
_entity.id
_entity.type
_entity.pdbx_description
1 polymer ?
#
loop_
_entity_poly.entity_id
_entity_poly.type
_entity_poly.pdbx_seq_one_letter_code
_entity_poly.pdbx_strand_id
1 'polypeptide(L)'
;MSLRHLGHTWRDVDSFLTSIGGTTIKTCHKWTNILVNEDFDEFKIDDRGWVWGVSFWDCYSDLELEAKQFVYQECSKTEATFTAETLARFIDQRFYELNNLKKIDQQFSKIN
;
A
#
# COMPACT_ATOMS: atom_id res chain seq x y z
N MET A 1 27.62 5.47 -4.49
CA MET A 1 28.64 6.09 -3.61
C MET A 1 28.27 6.00 -2.12
N SER A 2 26.99 6.21 -1.75
CA SER A 2 26.47 6.10 -0.38
C SER A 2 26.54 4.68 0.22
N LEU A 3 26.27 3.62 -0.55
CA LEU A 3 26.33 2.23 -0.06
C LEU A 3 27.73 1.79 0.43
N ARG A 4 28.80 2.41 -0.10
CA ARG A 4 30.17 2.16 0.34
C ARG A 4 30.45 2.77 1.71
N HIS A 5 29.80 3.88 2.06
CA HIS A 5 29.86 4.45 3.41
C HIS A 5 29.09 3.61 4.44
N LEU A 6 28.18 2.74 3.99
CA LEU A 6 27.43 1.81 4.83
C LEU A 6 28.13 0.45 5.00
N GLY A 7 29.38 0.32 4.56
CA GLY A 7 30.20 -0.89 4.75
C GLY A 7 29.98 -2.02 3.74
N HIS A 8 29.19 -1.80 2.68
CA HIS A 8 28.99 -2.82 1.64
C HIS A 8 30.20 -2.93 0.71
N THR A 9 30.56 -4.17 0.34
CA THR A 9 31.65 -4.39 -0.61
C THR A 9 31.21 -3.96 -2.01
N TRP A 10 32.17 -3.59 -2.86
CA TRP A 10 31.88 -3.23 -4.26
C TRP A 10 31.14 -4.35 -4.99
N ARG A 11 31.47 -5.61 -4.71
CA ARG A 11 30.86 -6.78 -5.34
C ARG A 11 29.40 -6.94 -4.95
N ASP A 12 29.04 -6.66 -3.70
CA ASP A 12 27.65 -6.73 -3.25
C ASP A 12 26.80 -5.64 -3.91
N VAL A 13 27.35 -4.44 -4.01
CA VAL A 13 26.69 -3.32 -4.69
C VAL A 13 26.50 -3.62 -6.17
N ASP A 14 27.52 -4.13 -6.86
CA ASP A 14 27.47 -4.48 -8.27
C ASP A 14 26.48 -5.62 -8.55
N SER A 15 26.47 -6.66 -7.71
CA SER A 15 25.53 -7.77 -7.79
C SER A 15 24.08 -7.30 -7.57
N PHE A 16 23.87 -6.40 -6.60
CA PHE A 16 22.56 -5.82 -6.34
C PHE A 16 22.07 -4.92 -7.48
N LEU A 17 22.93 -4.02 -7.98
CA LEU A 17 22.57 -3.15 -9.10
C LEU A 17 22.28 -3.97 -10.36
N THR A 18 23.01 -5.06 -10.56
CA THR A 18 22.76 -5.98 -11.68
C THR A 18 21.45 -6.75 -11.51
N SER A 19 21.13 -7.23 -10.30
CA SER A 19 19.90 -8.00 -10.06
C SER A 19 18.63 -7.16 -10.27
N ILE A 20 18.68 -5.85 -10.00
CA ILE A 20 17.56 -4.92 -10.22
C ILE A 20 17.56 -4.30 -11.63
N GLY A 21 18.45 -4.73 -12.53
CA GLY A 21 18.60 -4.19 -13.88
C GLY A 21 19.13 -2.75 -13.93
N GLY A 22 19.72 -2.28 -12.83
CA GLY A 22 20.26 -0.93 -12.64
C GLY A 22 21.57 -0.65 -13.38
N THR A 23 22.26 -1.69 -13.87
CA THR A 23 23.51 -1.58 -14.64
C THR A 23 23.31 -1.48 -16.15
N THR A 24 22.07 -1.54 -16.65
CA THR A 24 21.85 -1.35 -18.09
C THR A 24 21.98 0.12 -18.48
N ILE A 25 22.57 0.40 -19.65
CA ILE A 25 22.75 1.77 -20.16
C ILE A 25 21.42 2.54 -20.18
N LYS A 26 20.32 1.87 -20.53
CA LYS A 26 18.98 2.46 -20.55
C LYS A 26 18.54 2.89 -19.15
N THR A 27 18.69 2.02 -18.15
CA THR A 27 18.33 2.32 -16.76
C THR A 27 19.23 3.40 -16.16
N CYS A 28 20.54 3.36 -16.41
CA CYS A 28 21.47 4.39 -15.95
C CYS A 28 21.13 5.76 -16.53
N HIS A 29 20.85 5.84 -17.84
CA HIS A 29 20.46 7.09 -18.50
C HIS A 29 19.14 7.64 -17.94
N LYS A 30 18.15 6.75 -17.75
CA LYS A 30 16.87 7.09 -17.12
C LYS A 30 17.06 7.68 -15.71
N TRP A 31 17.75 6.96 -14.83
CA TRP A 31 17.99 7.41 -13.45
C TRP A 31 18.84 8.67 -13.36
N THR A 32 19.79 8.85 -14.28
CA THR A 32 20.58 10.09 -14.36
C THR A 32 19.69 11.28 -14.71
N ASN A 33 18.78 11.14 -15.67
CA ASN A 33 17.85 12.20 -16.03
C ASN A 33 16.88 12.52 -14.88
N ILE A 34 16.37 11.51 -14.19
CA ILE A 34 15.52 11.71 -13.01
C ILE A 34 16.28 12.51 -11.94
N LEU A 35 17.53 12.15 -11.66
CA LEU A 35 18.35 12.82 -10.65
C LEU A 35 18.67 14.27 -11.03
N VAL A 36 18.99 14.53 -12.30
CA VAL A 36 19.30 15.88 -12.79
C VAL A 36 18.07 16.78 -12.82
N ASN A 37 16.90 16.22 -13.13
CA ASN A 37 15.64 16.96 -13.20
C ASN A 37 14.90 17.02 -11.85
N GLU A 38 15.46 16.42 -10.79
CA GLU A 38 14.84 16.29 -9.47
C GLU A 38 13.44 15.63 -9.48
N ASP A 39 13.15 14.80 -10.49
CA ASP A 39 11.84 14.17 -10.72
C ASP A 39 11.68 12.86 -9.90
N PHE A 40 11.82 12.98 -8.58
CA PHE A 40 11.82 11.82 -7.69
C PHE A 40 10.48 11.09 -7.59
N ASP A 41 9.41 11.63 -8.19
CA ASP A 41 8.11 10.97 -8.26
C ASP A 41 8.18 9.70 -9.11
N GLU A 42 9.08 9.63 -10.10
CA GLU A 42 9.27 8.42 -10.90
C GLU A 42 9.81 7.24 -10.06
N PHE A 43 10.56 7.50 -8.98
CA PHE A 43 10.96 6.44 -8.04
C PHE A 43 9.79 5.96 -7.17
N LYS A 44 8.80 6.82 -6.89
CA LYS A 44 7.59 6.43 -6.14
C LYS A 44 6.71 5.47 -6.94
N ILE A 45 6.67 5.62 -8.26
CA ILE A 45 5.85 4.80 -9.17
C ILE A 45 6.43 3.38 -9.36
N ASP A 46 7.75 3.22 -9.28
CA ASP A 46 8.47 1.94 -9.46
C ASP A 46 8.60 1.13 -8.14
N ASP A 47 7.87 1.48 -7.08
CA ASP A 47 7.99 0.90 -5.71
C ASP A 47 9.41 0.94 -5.12
N ARG A 48 10.32 1.73 -5.71
CA ARG A 48 11.72 1.90 -5.28
C ARG A 48 11.93 3.16 -4.43
N GLY A 49 10.90 4.00 -4.32
CA GLY A 49 10.86 5.20 -3.49
C GLY A 49 10.63 4.88 -2.02
N TRP A 50 11.15 5.74 -1.15
CA TRP A 50 11.13 5.56 0.31
C TRP A 50 9.74 5.76 0.96
N VAL A 51 8.72 6.12 0.17
CA VAL A 51 7.37 6.37 0.65
C VAL A 51 6.45 5.43 -0.09
N TRP A 52 6.26 4.24 0.47
CA TRP A 52 5.07 3.44 0.19
C TRP A 52 3.89 4.34 0.55
N GLY A 53 2.93 4.52 -0.36
CA GLY A 53 1.71 5.24 -0.05
C GLY A 53 1.14 4.69 1.25
N VAL A 54 0.88 5.57 2.22
CA VAL A 54 0.32 5.20 3.53
C VAL A 54 -0.89 4.33 3.26
N SER A 55 -0.84 3.06 3.68
CA SER A 55 -1.92 2.14 3.36
C SER A 55 -3.20 2.60 4.04
N PHE A 56 -4.36 2.16 3.55
CA PHE A 56 -5.64 2.48 4.19
C PHE A 56 -5.61 2.13 5.69
N TRP A 57 -5.00 1.00 6.05
CA TRP A 57 -4.89 0.55 7.44
C TRP A 57 -3.87 1.34 8.26
N ASP A 58 -2.84 1.91 7.64
CA ASP A 58 -1.94 2.84 8.34
C ASP A 58 -2.65 4.14 8.74
N CYS A 59 -3.64 4.59 7.95
CA CYS A 59 -4.49 5.73 8.28
C CYS A 59 -5.61 5.38 9.28
N TYR A 60 -6.04 4.12 9.32
CA TYR A 60 -7.19 3.65 10.10
C TYR A 60 -6.86 2.36 10.87
N SER A 61 -5.81 2.40 11.71
CA SER A 61 -5.34 1.23 12.47
C SER A 61 -6.39 0.70 13.45
N ASP A 62 -7.18 1.60 14.04
CA ASP A 62 -8.24 1.23 14.96
C ASP A 62 -9.37 0.49 14.25
N LEU A 63 -9.69 0.90 13.01
CA LEU A 63 -10.66 0.23 12.16
C LEU A 63 -10.19 -1.18 11.77
N GLU A 64 -8.89 -1.36 11.55
CA GLU A 64 -8.30 -2.68 11.28
C GLU A 64 -8.48 -3.62 12.48
N LEU A 65 -8.23 -3.11 13.68
CA LEU A 65 -8.37 -3.88 14.92
C LEU A 65 -9.83 -4.29 15.14
N GLU A 66 -10.76 -3.37 14.97
CA GLU A 66 -12.20 -3.62 15.08
C GLU A 66 -12.69 -4.63 14.03
N ALA A 67 -12.22 -4.51 12.78
CA ALA A 67 -12.56 -5.44 11.71
C ALA A 67 -12.10 -6.87 12.06
N LYS A 68 -10.86 -7.03 12.59
CA LYS A 68 -10.35 -8.33 13.04
C LYS A 68 -11.18 -8.90 14.19
N GLN A 69 -11.57 -8.07 15.15
CA GLN A 69 -12.42 -8.48 16.27
C GLN A 69 -13.81 -8.92 15.78
N PHE A 70 -14.40 -8.18 14.84
CA PHE A 70 -15.67 -8.52 14.22
C PHE A 70 -15.60 -9.89 13.53
N VAL A 71 -14.57 -10.14 12.70
CA VAL A 71 -14.37 -11.45 12.06
C VAL A 71 -14.26 -12.56 13.11
N TYR A 72 -13.46 -12.36 14.16
CA TYR A 72 -13.31 -13.36 15.21
C TYR A 72 -14.65 -13.69 15.90
N GLN A 73 -15.45 -12.66 16.18
CA GLN A 73 -16.77 -12.83 16.78
C GLN A 73 -17.73 -13.57 15.85
N GLU A 74 -17.80 -13.20 14.57
CA GLU A 74 -18.67 -13.87 13.60
C GLU A 74 -18.25 -15.33 13.35
N CYS A 75 -16.95 -15.60 13.25
CA CYS A 75 -16.44 -16.96 13.11
C CYS A 75 -16.59 -17.81 14.38
N SER A 76 -16.74 -17.20 15.55
CA SER A 76 -16.98 -17.92 16.82
C SER A 76 -18.42 -18.39 16.99
N LYS A 77 -19.36 -17.88 16.18
CA LYS A 77 -20.76 -18.30 16.23
C LYS A 77 -20.91 -19.72 15.69
N THR A 78 -21.87 -20.45 16.23
CA THR A 78 -22.22 -21.79 15.77
C THR A 78 -22.81 -21.81 14.35
N GLU A 79 -23.31 -20.67 13.88
CA GLU A 79 -23.88 -20.49 12.54
C GLU A 79 -22.85 -19.81 11.61
N ALA A 80 -22.50 -20.46 10.51
CA ALA A 80 -21.54 -19.95 9.52
C ALA A 80 -22.21 -18.99 8.53
N THR A 81 -22.65 -17.83 9.01
CA THR A 81 -23.30 -16.78 8.19
C THR A 81 -22.34 -15.66 7.76
N PHE A 82 -21.08 -15.73 8.20
CA PHE A 82 -20.06 -14.75 7.86
C PHE A 82 -19.74 -14.75 6.36
N THR A 83 -19.75 -13.55 5.76
CA THR A 83 -19.43 -13.34 4.35
C THR A 83 -18.48 -12.16 4.20
N ALA A 84 -17.73 -12.10 3.09
CA ALA A 84 -16.90 -10.92 2.79
C ALA A 84 -17.76 -9.63 2.70
N GLU A 85 -19.01 -9.75 2.27
CA GLU A 85 -19.96 -8.62 2.20
C GLU A 85 -20.33 -8.09 3.59
N THR A 86 -20.52 -8.96 4.59
CA THR A 86 -20.82 -8.51 5.95
C THR A 86 -19.64 -7.77 6.58
N LEU A 87 -18.41 -8.25 6.34
CA LEU A 87 -17.19 -7.53 6.73
C LEU A 87 -17.07 -6.17 6.02
N ALA A 88 -17.31 -6.13 4.71
CA ALA A 88 -17.23 -4.90 3.93
C ALA A 88 -18.24 -3.85 4.42
N ARG A 89 -19.48 -4.25 4.71
CA ARG A 89 -20.51 -3.37 5.28
C ARG A 89 -20.12 -2.84 6.66
N PHE A 90 -19.52 -3.70 7.50
CA PHE A 90 -19.03 -3.29 8.82
C PHE A 90 -17.92 -2.23 8.72
N ILE A 91 -16.90 -2.47 7.89
CA ILE A 91 -15.79 -1.54 7.66
C ILE A 91 -16.30 -0.22 7.12
N ASP A 92 -17.18 -0.26 6.12
CA ASP A 92 -17.78 0.93 5.49
C ASP A 92 -18.55 1.77 6.53
N GLN A 93 -19.43 1.14 7.30
CA GLN A 93 -20.18 1.85 8.35
C GLN A 93 -19.25 2.52 9.37
N ARG A 94 -18.27 1.79 9.90
CA ARG A 94 -17.33 2.31 10.88
C ARG A 94 -16.44 3.42 10.32
N PHE A 95 -16.05 3.34 9.05
CA PHE A 95 -15.32 4.41 8.38
C PHE A 95 -16.12 5.73 8.33
N TYR A 96 -17.42 5.67 7.98
CA TYR A 96 -18.29 6.85 7.97
C TYR A 96 -18.50 7.43 9.38
N GLU A 97 -18.65 6.56 10.39
CA GLU A 97 -18.77 6.95 11.79
C GLU A 97 -17.50 7.67 12.29
N LEU A 98 -16.31 7.11 12.02
CA LEU A 98 -15.03 7.70 12.44
C LEU A 98 -14.79 9.09 11.81
N ASN A 99 -15.24 9.29 10.57
CA ASN A 99 -15.05 10.54 9.84
C ASN A 99 -16.21 11.54 10.02
N ASN A 100 -17.23 11.23 10.83
CA ASN A 100 -18.47 12.02 10.95
C ASN A 100 -19.15 12.33 9.60
N LEU A 101 -19.00 11.42 8.63
CA LEU A 101 -19.56 11.57 7.30
C LEU A 101 -20.94 10.91 7.25
N LYS A 102 -21.91 11.56 6.59
CA LYS A 102 -23.18 10.91 6.26
C LYS A 102 -23.01 10.16 4.95
N LYS A 103 -23.30 8.86 4.97
CA LYS A 103 -23.42 8.08 3.75
C LYS A 103 -24.54 8.66 2.90
N ILE A 104 -24.19 9.23 1.75
CA ILE A 104 -25.20 9.59 0.74
C ILE A 104 -25.51 8.26 0.06
N ASP A 105 -26.66 7.67 0.40
CA ASP A 105 -27.16 6.48 -0.27
C ASP A 105 -27.41 6.82 -1.74
N GLN A 106 -26.37 6.71 -2.57
CA GLN A 106 -26.56 6.55 -4.01
C GLN A 106 -27.25 5.19 -4.18
N GLN A 107 -28.57 5.28 -4.32
CA GLN A 107 -29.39 4.24 -4.91
C GLN A 107 -28.68 3.75 -6.17
N PHE A 108 -27.95 2.65 -6.08
CA PHE A 108 -27.81 1.73 -7.20
C PHE A 108 -29.17 1.02 -7.35
N SER A 109 -30.18 1.81 -7.71
CA SER A 109 -31.42 1.30 -8.25
C SER A 109 -31.08 0.70 -9.61
N LYS A 110 -31.05 -0.63 -9.63
CA LYS A 110 -31.36 -1.49 -10.77
C LYS A 110 -31.00 -0.90 -12.14
N ILE A 111 -29.80 -1.20 -12.63
CA ILE A 111 -29.62 -1.32 -14.08
C ILE A 111 -30.28 -2.64 -14.46
N ASN A 112 -31.50 -2.55 -15.00
CA ASN A 112 -32.18 -3.62 -15.75
C ASN A 112 -31.43 -3.90 -17.05
#